data_AF-A0A397C2A6-F1
#
_entry.id   AF-A0A397C2A6-F1
#
_cell.length_a   1.000
_cell.length_b   1.000
_cell.length_c   1.000
_cell.angle_alpha   90.00
_cell.angle_beta   90.00
_cell.angle_gamma   90.00
#
_symmetry.space_group_name_H-M   'P 1'
#
loop_
_entity.id
_entity.type
_entity.pdbx_description
1 polymer ?
#
loop_
_entity_poly.entity_id
_entity_poly.type
_entity_poly.pdbx_seq_one_letter_code
_entity_poly.pdbx_strand_id
1 'polypeptide(L)'
;MDDIDIEELTKKTGNFKRFYTFVNMLMSALQHKSESVFIDLLTYSDLELYRKRKLGKSAPSTNLPDPVAALNNKRYLILTYAVEFDRVHYPLPLNFVENPSPAMLQRTIRRLKQTLLETRTSSIDGPANKTLASMQAENASLRLRIQQLQDTREDNQDDLSSSVVHLKRQLQLTRLERLEAASDRRDPRIERDLDDCAGIAAEKSRIASSAGHPKDQIESSTQVKSTHRSAQRRS
;
A
#
# COMPACT_ATOMS: atom_id res chain seq x y z
N MET A 1 -21.92 16.63 50.81
CA MET A 1 -21.84 15.79 49.61
C MET A 1 -20.93 14.66 50.00
N ASP A 2 -21.45 13.45 50.09
CA ASP A 2 -20.61 12.30 50.43
C ASP A 2 -19.84 11.96 49.16
N ASP A 3 -18.60 12.44 49.06
CA ASP A 3 -17.68 12.00 48.01
C ASP A 3 -17.49 10.50 48.17
N ILE A 4 -17.92 9.75 47.15
CA ILE A 4 -17.82 8.29 47.17
C ILE A 4 -16.36 7.95 46.90
N ASP A 5 -15.67 7.50 47.94
CA ASP A 5 -14.36 6.89 47.78
C ASP A 5 -14.54 5.50 47.15
N ILE A 6 -14.09 5.38 45.90
CA ILE A 6 -14.13 4.14 45.11
C ILE A 6 -13.32 3.02 45.78
N GLU A 7 -12.21 3.35 46.43
CA GLU A 7 -11.36 2.36 47.08
C GLU A 7 -12.05 1.81 48.33
N GLU A 8 -12.72 2.66 49.10
CA GLU A 8 -13.55 2.24 50.22
C GLU A 8 -14.77 1.42 49.77
N LEU A 9 -15.43 1.84 48.68
CA LEU A 9 -16.54 1.12 48.07
C LEU A 9 -16.12 -0.30 47.68
N THR A 10 -15.01 -0.45 46.95
CA THR A 10 -14.56 -1.77 46.49
C THR A 10 -14.11 -2.64 47.66
N LYS A 11 -13.54 -2.05 48.71
CA LYS A 11 -13.22 -2.75 49.95
C LYS A 11 -14.48 -3.28 50.66
N LYS A 12 -15.57 -2.50 50.72
CA LYS A 12 -16.85 -2.91 51.30
C LYS A 12 -17.51 -4.08 50.56
N THR A 13 -17.26 -4.21 49.25
CA THR A 13 -17.77 -5.35 48.46
C THR A 13 -16.96 -6.64 48.63
N GLY A 14 -15.85 -6.62 49.37
CA GLY A 14 -14.98 -7.79 49.59
C GLY A 14 -13.98 -8.04 48.46
N ASN A 15 -14.04 -7.30 47.35
CA ASN A 15 -13.11 -7.40 46.24
C ASN A 15 -12.52 -6.02 45.93
N PHE A 16 -11.39 -5.74 46.57
CA PHE A 16 -10.71 -4.45 46.47
C PHE A 16 -10.16 -4.19 45.07
N LYS A 17 -10.33 -2.95 44.60
CA LYS A 17 -9.75 -2.44 43.35
C LYS A 17 -9.19 -1.05 43.60
N ARG A 18 -7.94 -0.81 43.19
CA ARG A 18 -7.35 0.53 43.17
C ARG A 18 -8.17 1.44 42.26
N PHE A 19 -8.20 2.74 42.55
CA PHE A 19 -8.98 3.71 41.79
C PHE A 19 -8.76 3.61 40.27
N TYR A 20 -7.50 3.63 39.82
CA TYR A 20 -7.16 3.57 38.39
C TYR A 20 -7.63 2.26 37.72
N THR A 21 -7.51 1.12 38.41
CA THR A 21 -8.01 -0.16 37.92
C THR A 21 -9.53 -0.14 37.78
N PHE A 22 -10.23 0.40 38.76
CA PHE A 22 -11.68 0.54 38.72
C PHE A 22 -12.14 1.42 37.55
N VAL A 23 -11.47 2.55 37.31
CA VAL A 23 -11.77 3.44 36.18
C VAL A 23 -11.55 2.72 34.85
N ASN A 24 -10.46 1.95 34.71
CA ASN A 24 -10.22 1.17 33.49
C ASN A 24 -11.27 0.07 33.28
N MET A 25 -11.71 -0.60 34.35
CA MET A 25 -12.82 -1.56 34.29
C MET A 25 -14.11 -0.87 33.83
N LEU A 26 -14.44 0.28 34.40
CA LEU A 26 -15.61 1.07 34.03
C LEU A 26 -15.54 1.52 32.56
N MET A 27 -14.39 2.01 32.11
CA MET A 27 -14.17 2.41 30.72
C MET A 27 -14.29 1.23 29.75
N SER A 28 -13.75 0.06 30.13
CA SER A 28 -13.84 -1.16 29.33
C SER A 28 -15.28 -1.66 29.21
N ALA A 29 -16.05 -1.57 30.29
CA ALA A 29 -17.45 -1.95 30.31
C ALA A 29 -18.33 -1.00 29.48
N LEU A 30 -18.09 0.33 29.54
CA LEU A 30 -18.76 1.32 28.69
C LEU A 30 -18.47 1.13 27.19
N GLN A 31 -17.27 0.64 26.86
CA GLN A 31 -16.83 0.38 25.49
C GLN A 31 -17.12 -1.05 25.04
N HIS A 32 -17.73 -1.89 25.88
CA HIS A 32 -17.97 -3.32 25.63
C HIS A 32 -16.71 -4.08 25.17
N LYS A 33 -15.54 -3.72 25.70
CA LYS A 33 -14.24 -4.32 25.33
C LYS A 33 -13.94 -5.64 26.03
N SER A 34 -14.67 -5.95 27.09
CA SER A 34 -14.45 -7.13 27.92
C SER A 34 -15.79 -7.69 28.34
N GLU A 35 -15.94 -9.02 28.23
CA GLU A 35 -17.14 -9.73 28.67
C GLU A 35 -17.18 -9.93 30.19
N SER A 36 -16.02 -9.83 30.86
CA SER A 36 -15.89 -10.00 32.30
C SER A 36 -16.32 -8.77 33.10
N VAL A 37 -16.53 -7.62 32.46
CA VAL A 37 -17.01 -6.39 33.11
C VAL A 37 -18.15 -5.78 32.31
N PHE A 38 -19.27 -5.55 32.97
CA PHE A 38 -20.43 -4.90 32.36
C PHE A 38 -21.13 -3.98 33.34
N ILE A 39 -21.99 -3.11 32.82
CA ILE A 39 -22.67 -2.06 33.58
C ILE A 39 -24.18 -2.22 33.44
N ASP A 40 -24.87 -2.18 34.56
CA ASP A 40 -26.33 -2.10 34.63
C ASP A 40 -26.75 -0.76 35.25
N LEU A 41 -27.86 -0.19 34.82
CA LEU A 41 -28.45 1.00 35.44
C LEU A 41 -29.76 0.62 36.11
N LEU A 42 -29.80 0.66 37.44
CA LEU A 42 -30.95 0.23 38.23
C LEU A 42 -31.61 1.40 38.96
N THR A 43 -32.93 1.34 39.08
CA THR A 43 -33.71 2.21 39.98
C THR A 43 -33.78 1.61 41.39
N TYR A 44 -34.24 2.39 42.36
CA TYR A 44 -34.46 1.88 43.72
C TYR A 44 -35.48 0.72 43.74
N SER A 45 -36.54 0.79 42.93
CA SER A 45 -37.52 -0.30 42.81
C SER A 45 -36.89 -1.57 42.21
N ASP A 46 -36.00 -1.44 41.24
CA ASP A 46 -35.31 -2.58 40.64
C ASP A 46 -34.39 -3.27 41.65
N LEU A 47 -33.73 -2.51 42.52
CA LEU A 47 -32.91 -3.05 43.61
C LEU A 47 -33.75 -3.83 44.62
N GLU A 48 -34.93 -3.34 44.98
CA GLU A 48 -35.86 -4.07 45.86
C GLU A 48 -36.35 -5.36 45.20
N LEU A 49 -36.65 -5.33 43.90
CA LEU A 49 -37.00 -6.55 43.14
C LEU A 49 -35.82 -7.51 42.99
N TYR A 50 -34.60 -6.99 42.83
CA TYR A 50 -33.37 -7.78 42.78
C TYR A 50 -33.12 -8.48 44.13
N ARG A 51 -33.31 -7.76 45.24
CA ARG A 51 -33.21 -8.31 46.61
C ARG A 51 -34.26 -9.40 46.86
N LYS A 52 -35.51 -9.17 46.48
CA LYS A 52 -36.62 -10.14 46.62
C LYS A 52 -36.39 -11.42 45.81
N ARG A 53 -35.79 -11.31 44.62
CA ARG A 53 -35.46 -12.48 43.78
C ARG A 53 -34.22 -13.23 44.26
N LYS A 54 -33.18 -12.52 44.70
CA LYS A 54 -31.90 -13.12 45.13
C LYS A 54 -31.97 -13.75 46.53
N LEU A 55 -32.86 -13.26 47.40
CA LEU A 55 -33.03 -13.71 48.79
C LEU A 55 -34.34 -14.49 49.01
N GLY A 56 -34.71 -15.36 48.06
CA GLY A 56 -36.00 -16.05 48.00
C GLY A 56 -36.70 -16.29 49.35
N LYS A 57 -37.90 -15.73 49.50
CA LYS A 57 -38.91 -16.09 50.52
C LYS A 57 -38.65 -15.81 52.01
N SER A 58 -37.61 -15.07 52.42
CA SER A 58 -37.45 -14.77 53.86
C SER A 58 -36.95 -13.35 54.16
N ALA A 59 -37.82 -12.36 54.08
CA ALA A 59 -37.69 -11.14 54.88
C ALA A 59 -39.08 -10.53 55.12
N PRO A 60 -39.48 -10.25 56.36
CA PRO A 60 -40.72 -9.55 56.65
C PRO A 60 -40.62 -8.13 56.06
N SER A 61 -41.68 -7.70 55.39
CA SER A 61 -41.83 -6.32 54.91
C SER A 61 -41.95 -5.40 56.11
N THR A 62 -40.84 -4.78 56.53
CA THR A 62 -40.92 -3.63 57.43
C THR A 62 -41.53 -2.49 56.62
N ASN A 63 -42.83 -2.27 56.82
CA ASN A 63 -43.56 -1.10 56.36
C ASN A 63 -42.94 0.12 57.05
N LEU A 64 -41.97 0.77 56.41
CA LEU A 64 -41.57 2.13 56.78
C LEU A 64 -42.37 3.13 55.93
N PRO A 65 -42.85 4.23 56.53
CA PRO A 65 -43.62 5.24 55.81
C PRO A 65 -42.76 5.94 54.76
N ASP A 66 -43.42 6.17 53.64
CA ASP A 66 -43.06 6.75 52.36
C ASP A 66 -42.29 8.11 52.40
N PRO A 67 -41.05 8.16 51.88
CA PRO A 67 -40.53 9.32 51.14
C PRO A 67 -40.16 8.90 49.70
N VAL A 68 -41.09 8.22 49.03
CA VAL A 68 -40.90 7.50 47.76
C VAL A 68 -40.57 8.46 46.61
N ALA A 69 -41.05 9.70 46.61
CA ALA A 69 -40.79 10.64 45.52
C ALA A 69 -39.29 11.02 45.37
N ALA A 70 -38.55 11.16 46.47
CA ALA A 70 -37.13 11.55 46.43
C ALA A 70 -36.18 10.36 46.18
N LEU A 71 -36.56 9.15 46.59
CA LEU A 71 -35.80 7.92 46.33
C LEU A 71 -36.05 7.31 44.95
N ASN A 72 -37.23 7.54 44.35
CA ASN A 72 -37.57 7.00 43.02
C ASN A 72 -36.70 7.58 41.89
N ASN A 73 -36.13 8.77 42.11
CA ASN A 73 -35.26 9.41 41.14
C ASN A 73 -33.79 8.99 41.26
N LYS A 74 -33.38 8.37 42.38
CA LYS A 74 -32.01 7.88 42.52
C LYS A 74 -31.77 6.75 41.51
N ARG A 75 -30.64 6.83 40.82
CA ARG A 75 -30.18 5.80 39.88
C ARG A 75 -28.91 5.18 40.43
N TYR A 76 -28.74 3.89 40.28
CA TYR A 76 -27.55 3.17 40.69
C TYR A 76 -26.91 2.56 39.46
N LEU A 77 -25.70 3.02 39.14
CA LEU A 77 -24.87 2.40 38.13
C LEU A 77 -24.13 1.23 38.78
N ILE A 78 -24.42 0.01 38.35
CA ILE A 78 -23.83 -1.19 38.91
C ILE A 78 -22.74 -1.67 37.97
N LEU A 79 -21.47 -1.52 38.36
CA LEU A 79 -20.37 -2.19 37.67
C LEU A 79 -20.31 -3.63 38.17
N THR A 80 -20.59 -4.60 37.30
CA THR A 80 -20.48 -6.02 37.62
C THR A 80 -19.17 -6.55 37.06
N TYR A 81 -18.34 -7.11 37.93
CA TYR A 81 -17.16 -7.88 37.57
C TYR A 81 -17.48 -9.36 37.71
N ALA A 82 -17.51 -10.08 36.60
CA ALA A 82 -17.82 -11.51 36.53
C ALA A 82 -16.65 -12.25 35.87
N VAL A 83 -15.94 -13.03 36.68
CA VAL A 83 -14.89 -13.97 36.25
C VAL A 83 -15.30 -15.39 36.62
N GLU A 84 -14.53 -16.40 36.21
CA GLU A 84 -14.90 -17.82 36.27
C GLU A 84 -15.52 -18.29 37.60
N PHE A 85 -15.03 -17.77 38.74
CA PHE A 85 -15.47 -18.18 40.08
C PHE A 85 -15.89 -17.01 40.98
N ASP A 86 -15.93 -15.78 40.47
CA ASP A 86 -16.26 -14.61 41.27
C ASP A 86 -17.18 -13.65 40.51
N ARG A 87 -18.21 -13.16 41.21
CA ARG A 87 -19.15 -12.18 40.67
C ARG A 87 -19.41 -11.10 41.71
N VAL A 88 -18.83 -9.93 41.48
CA VAL A 88 -18.88 -8.79 42.39
C VAL A 88 -19.63 -7.64 41.74
N HIS A 89 -20.48 -6.98 42.52
CA HIS A 89 -21.23 -5.81 42.09
C HIS A 89 -20.75 -4.58 42.87
N TYR A 90 -20.36 -3.53 42.15
CA TYR A 90 -19.97 -2.25 42.70
C TYR A 90 -21.06 -1.22 42.43
N PRO A 91 -21.92 -0.90 43.41
CA PRO A 91 -23.01 0.05 43.23
C PRO A 91 -22.50 1.50 43.33
N LEU A 92 -22.69 2.28 42.26
CA LEU A 92 -22.37 3.70 42.19
C LEU A 92 -23.66 4.51 42.17
N PRO A 93 -24.05 5.16 43.29
CA PRO A 93 -25.22 6.02 43.31
C PRO A 93 -24.99 7.27 42.46
N LEU A 94 -25.93 7.52 41.55
CA LEU A 94 -25.96 8.69 40.69
C LEU A 94 -27.02 9.68 41.19
N ASN A 95 -26.65 10.95 41.25
CA ASN A 95 -27.57 12.02 41.54
C ASN A 95 -28.44 12.30 40.33
N PHE A 96 -29.75 12.38 40.54
CA PHE A 96 -30.68 12.77 39.50
C PHE A 96 -30.58 14.27 39.25
N VAL A 97 -30.42 14.64 37.99
CA VAL A 97 -30.46 16.03 37.53
C VAL A 97 -31.56 16.11 36.49
N GLU A 98 -32.72 16.63 36.88
CA GLU A 98 -33.89 16.73 36.01
C GLU A 98 -33.65 17.75 34.89
N ASN A 99 -33.26 18.97 35.29
CA ASN A 99 -33.00 20.07 34.36
C ASN A 99 -31.56 20.57 34.56
N PRO A 100 -30.63 20.31 33.64
CA PRO A 100 -29.29 20.87 33.73
C PRO A 100 -29.37 22.40 33.64
N SER A 101 -28.71 23.09 34.57
CA SER A 101 -28.69 24.57 34.60
C SER A 101 -28.21 25.13 33.25
N PRO A 102 -28.88 26.15 32.68
CA PRO A 102 -28.45 26.80 31.45
C PRO A 102 -26.98 27.26 31.49
N ALA A 103 -26.50 27.67 32.67
CA ALA A 103 -25.10 28.07 32.87
C ALA A 103 -24.12 26.90 32.70
N MET A 104 -24.47 25.69 33.17
CA MET A 104 -23.66 24.48 32.99
C MET A 104 -23.59 24.11 31.51
N LEU A 105 -24.72 24.13 30.81
CA LEU A 105 -24.78 23.86 29.37
C LEU A 105 -23.96 24.86 28.57
N GLN A 106 -24.09 26.16 28.86
CA GLN A 106 -23.30 27.21 28.19
C GLN A 106 -21.79 27.07 28.45
N ARG A 107 -21.37 26.66 29.65
CA ARG A 107 -19.95 26.35 29.93
C ARG A 107 -19.47 25.17 29.09
N THR A 108 -20.25 24.09 29.02
CA THR A 108 -19.93 22.93 28.19
C THR A 108 -19.85 23.29 26.72
N ILE A 109 -20.80 24.08 26.20
CA ILE A 109 -20.78 24.57 24.81
C ILE A 109 -19.52 25.38 24.53
N ARG A 110 -19.15 26.31 25.43
CA ARG A 110 -17.93 27.11 25.28
C ARG A 110 -16.68 26.22 25.23
N ARG A 111 -16.57 25.28 26.17
CA ARG A 111 -15.46 24.31 26.22
C ARG A 111 -15.38 23.49 24.94
N LEU A 112 -16.50 22.93 24.48
CA LEU A 112 -16.54 22.12 23.26
C LEU A 112 -16.20 22.94 22.02
N LYS A 113 -16.71 24.17 21.90
CA LYS A 113 -16.35 25.08 20.80
C LYS A 113 -14.85 25.39 20.80
N GLN A 114 -14.27 25.60 21.98
CA GLN A 114 -12.82 25.82 22.11
C GLN A 114 -12.02 24.59 21.68
N THR A 115 -12.36 23.39 22.16
CA THR A 115 -11.67 22.16 21.76
C THR A 115 -11.79 21.90 20.25
N LEU A 116 -12.95 22.19 19.65
CA LEU A 116 -13.12 22.09 18.19
C LEU A 116 -12.26 23.11 17.43
N LEU A 117 -12.14 24.33 17.96
CA LEU A 117 -11.28 25.35 17.37
C LEU A 117 -9.81 24.91 17.45
N GLU A 118 -9.35 24.46 18.62
CA GLU A 118 -7.99 23.95 18.85
C GLU A 118 -7.67 22.75 17.95
N THR A 119 -8.63 21.84 17.76
CA THR A 119 -8.47 20.70 16.86
C THR A 119 -8.36 21.15 15.40
N ARG A 120 -9.16 22.14 14.98
CA ARG A 120 -9.10 22.70 13.62
C ARG A 120 -7.82 23.47 13.37
N THR A 121 -7.37 24.30 14.31
CA THR A 121 -6.09 25.03 14.17
C THR A 121 -4.91 24.07 14.19
N SER A 122 -4.94 23.03 15.02
CA SER A 122 -3.93 21.96 14.99
C SER A 122 -3.93 21.16 13.68
N SER A 123 -5.07 21.07 12.99
CA SER A 123 -5.18 20.41 11.70
C SER A 123 -4.68 21.29 10.54
N ILE A 124 -4.84 22.61 10.65
CA ILE A 124 -4.45 23.57 9.60
C ILE A 124 -2.98 23.99 9.74
N ASP A 125 -2.49 24.24 10.95
CA ASP A 125 -1.13 24.72 11.26
C ASP A 125 -0.24 23.69 11.97
N GLY A 126 -0.71 22.45 12.09
CA GLY A 126 0.04 21.38 12.74
C GLY A 126 1.40 21.14 12.08
N PRO A 127 2.41 20.68 12.86
CA PRO A 127 3.73 20.36 12.32
C PRO A 127 3.63 19.39 11.14
N ALA A 128 2.69 18.44 11.17
CA ALA A 128 2.43 17.53 10.06
C ALA A 128 2.10 18.23 8.74
N ASN A 129 1.32 19.33 8.75
CA ASN A 129 0.94 20.04 7.54
C ASN A 129 2.07 20.92 7.00
N LYS A 130 2.88 21.52 7.90
CA LYS A 130 4.13 22.22 7.53
C LYS A 130 5.16 21.27 6.94
N THR A 131 5.32 20.09 7.54
CA THR A 131 6.19 19.03 7.02
C THR A 131 5.68 18.53 5.66
N LEU A 132 4.36 18.34 5.51
CA LEU A 132 3.75 17.96 4.24
C LEU A 132 4.05 18.98 3.13
N ALA A 133 3.87 20.27 3.41
CA ALA A 133 4.14 21.34 2.44
C ALA A 133 5.62 21.41 2.06
N SER A 134 6.54 21.28 3.03
CA SER A 134 7.98 21.21 2.78
C SER A 134 8.35 20.00 1.91
N MET A 135 7.80 18.82 2.24
CA MET A 135 8.04 17.59 1.47
C MET A 135 7.46 17.67 0.05
N GLN A 136 6.34 18.38 -0.15
CA GLN A 136 5.77 18.59 -1.47
C GLN A 136 6.65 19.52 -2.32
N ALA A 137 7.18 20.59 -1.73
CA ALA A 137 8.11 21.50 -2.42
C ALA A 137 9.41 20.78 -2.82
N GLU A 138 9.96 19.95 -1.92
CA GLU A 138 11.13 19.12 -2.22
C GLU A 138 10.83 18.07 -3.30
N ASN A 139 9.67 17.40 -3.26
CA ASN A 139 9.27 16.49 -4.33
C ASN A 139 9.15 17.19 -5.69
N ALA A 140 8.67 18.43 -5.73
CA ALA A 140 8.59 19.20 -6.96
C ALA A 140 9.99 19.55 -7.51
N SER A 141 10.92 19.95 -6.65
CA SER A 141 12.30 20.25 -7.07
C SER A 141 13.06 19.00 -7.53
N LEU A 142 12.87 17.87 -6.84
CA LEU A 142 13.44 16.58 -7.24
C LEU A 142 12.88 16.12 -8.59
N ARG A 143 11.58 16.26 -8.82
CA ARG A 143 10.96 15.96 -10.13
C ARG A 143 11.56 16.80 -11.25
N LEU A 144 11.74 18.11 -11.02
CA LEU A 144 12.38 18.99 -12.00
C LEU A 144 13.83 18.56 -12.26
N ARG A 145 14.58 18.18 -11.22
CA ARG A 145 15.97 17.73 -11.37
C ARG A 145 16.06 16.41 -12.12
N ILE A 146 15.17 15.47 -11.86
CA ILE A 146 15.07 14.20 -12.59
C ILE A 146 14.79 14.48 -14.07
N GLN A 147 13.86 15.39 -14.37
CA GLN A 147 13.54 15.76 -15.73
C GLN A 147 14.75 16.36 -16.46
N GLN A 148 15.45 17.32 -15.84
CA GLN A 148 16.69 17.87 -16.41
C GLN A 148 17.72 16.78 -16.70
N LEU A 149 17.93 15.84 -15.78
CA LEU A 149 18.87 14.74 -15.97
C LEU A 149 18.43 13.78 -17.09
N GLN A 150 17.13 13.59 -17.28
CA GLN A 150 16.58 12.80 -18.39
C GLN A 150 16.84 13.51 -19.72
N ASP A 151 16.51 14.79 -19.82
CA ASP A 151 16.76 15.60 -21.02
C ASP A 151 18.25 15.58 -21.38
N THR A 152 19.13 15.81 -20.40
CA THR A 152 20.58 15.76 -20.63
C THR A 152 21.05 14.38 -21.08
N ARG A 153 20.40 13.31 -20.59
CA ARG A 153 20.74 11.93 -20.97
C ARG A 153 20.26 11.63 -22.39
N GLU A 154 19.09 12.13 -22.79
CA GLU A 154 18.57 12.01 -24.15
C GLU A 154 19.49 12.73 -25.14
N ASP A 155 19.87 13.98 -24.87
CA ASP A 155 20.81 14.74 -25.71
C ASP A 155 22.15 14.00 -25.90
N ASN A 156 22.74 13.51 -24.80
CA ASN A 156 23.99 12.75 -24.87
C ASN A 156 23.83 11.42 -25.62
N GLN A 157 22.68 10.77 -25.51
CA GLN A 157 22.40 9.52 -26.21
C GLN A 157 22.23 9.75 -27.71
N ASP A 158 21.60 10.86 -28.09
CA ASP A 158 21.45 11.26 -29.48
C ASP A 158 22.80 11.62 -30.11
N ASP A 159 23.64 12.39 -29.40
CA ASP A 159 25.01 12.72 -29.84
C ASP A 159 25.87 11.47 -30.03
N LEU A 160 25.78 10.53 -29.08
CA LEU A 160 26.50 9.26 -29.17
C LEU A 160 25.99 8.41 -30.35
N SER A 161 24.67 8.38 -30.58
CA SER A 161 24.08 7.65 -31.69
C SER A 161 24.52 8.21 -33.05
N SER A 162 24.57 9.54 -33.18
CA SER A 162 25.05 10.24 -34.37
C SER A 162 26.51 9.92 -34.65
N SER A 163 27.35 9.94 -33.61
CA SER A 163 28.77 9.56 -33.70
C SER A 163 28.96 8.10 -34.12
N VAL A 164 28.16 7.18 -33.58
CA VAL A 164 28.19 5.76 -33.96
C VAL A 164 27.79 5.57 -35.43
N VAL A 165 26.75 6.25 -35.90
CA VAL A 165 26.33 6.21 -37.30
C VAL A 165 27.43 6.75 -38.21
N HIS A 166 28.03 7.88 -37.85
CA HIS A 166 29.12 8.49 -38.60
C HIS A 166 30.34 7.56 -38.70
N LEU A 167 30.77 7.00 -37.56
CA LEU A 167 31.91 6.09 -37.49
C LEU A 167 31.63 4.79 -38.28
N LYS A 168 30.40 4.27 -38.20
CA LYS A 168 29.98 3.10 -38.98
C LYS A 168 30.04 3.37 -40.48
N ARG A 169 29.60 4.54 -40.93
CA ARG A 169 29.72 4.95 -42.34
C ARG A 169 31.19 5.03 -42.77
N GLN A 170 32.04 5.64 -41.94
CA GLN A 170 33.48 5.76 -42.23
C GLN A 170 34.14 4.37 -42.34
N LEU A 171 33.86 3.46 -41.40
CA LEU A 171 34.37 2.08 -41.45
C LEU A 171 33.90 1.31 -42.69
N GLN A 172 32.64 1.52 -43.13
CA GLN A 172 32.14 0.91 -44.37
C GLN A 172 32.92 1.40 -45.60
N LEU A 173 33.19 2.70 -45.69
CA LEU A 173 33.97 3.28 -46.78
C LEU A 173 35.40 2.72 -46.80
N THR A 174 36.09 2.73 -45.67
CA THR A 174 37.45 2.15 -45.58
C THR A 174 37.47 0.65 -45.91
N ARG A 175 36.40 -0.09 -45.58
CA ARG A 175 36.28 -1.51 -45.95
C ARG A 175 36.12 -1.68 -47.47
N LEU A 176 35.34 -0.83 -48.12
CA LEU A 176 35.19 -0.83 -49.58
C LEU A 176 36.51 -0.50 -50.26
N GLU A 177 37.21 0.54 -49.83
CA GLU A 177 38.54 0.91 -50.35
C GLU A 177 39.54 -0.24 -50.22
N ARG A 178 39.53 -0.97 -49.09
CA ARG A 178 40.40 -2.15 -48.91
C ARG A 178 40.00 -3.33 -49.80
N LEU A 179 38.71 -3.54 -50.06
CA LEU A 179 38.23 -4.58 -50.96
C LEU A 179 38.60 -4.25 -52.41
N GLU A 180 38.48 -2.99 -52.82
CA GLU A 180 38.94 -2.51 -54.13
C GLU A 180 40.46 -2.68 -54.26
N ALA A 181 41.25 -2.25 -53.28
CA ALA A 181 42.70 -2.44 -53.28
C ALA A 181 43.12 -3.92 -53.27
N ALA A 182 42.33 -4.81 -52.65
CA ALA A 182 42.56 -6.25 -52.69
C ALA A 182 42.19 -6.88 -54.04
N SER A 183 41.14 -6.36 -54.70
CA SER A 183 40.78 -6.73 -56.07
C SER A 183 41.85 -6.30 -57.07
N ASP A 184 42.44 -5.13 -56.88
CA ASP A 184 43.48 -4.55 -57.75
C ASP A 184 44.85 -5.21 -57.55
N ARG A 185 45.08 -5.86 -56.40
CA ARG A 185 46.25 -6.71 -56.12
C ARG A 185 46.12 -8.14 -56.61
N ARG A 186 45.07 -8.50 -57.36
CA ARG A 186 44.99 -9.81 -58.02
C ARG A 186 46.18 -9.92 -59.00
N ASP A 187 47.07 -10.85 -58.70
CA ASP A 187 48.35 -11.04 -59.39
C ASP A 187 48.08 -11.40 -60.87
N PRO A 188 48.61 -10.64 -61.87
CA PRO A 188 48.46 -10.92 -63.30
C PRO A 188 49.16 -12.23 -63.75
N ARG A 189 49.62 -13.05 -62.80
CA ARG A 189 50.03 -14.44 -63.01
C ARG A 189 48.84 -15.40 -63.03
N ILE A 190 47.82 -15.18 -62.21
CA ILE A 190 46.64 -16.09 -62.15
C ILE A 190 45.75 -15.93 -63.40
N GLU A 191 45.73 -14.74 -64.02
CA GLU A 191 45.06 -14.52 -65.31
C GLU A 191 45.81 -15.19 -66.48
N ARG A 192 47.15 -15.26 -66.42
CA ARG A 192 47.96 -15.99 -67.40
C ARG A 192 47.80 -17.50 -67.29
N ASP A 193 47.65 -18.04 -66.07
CA ASP A 193 47.39 -19.46 -65.87
C ASP A 193 46.01 -19.90 -66.41
N LEU A 194 45.03 -18.98 -66.46
CA LEU A 194 43.71 -19.21 -67.09
C LEU A 194 43.79 -19.14 -68.63
N ASP A 195 44.60 -18.25 -69.20
CA ASP A 195 44.85 -18.19 -70.64
C ASP A 195 45.69 -19.38 -71.15
N ASP A 196 46.67 -19.85 -70.35
CA ASP A 196 47.46 -21.04 -70.67
C ASP A 196 46.59 -22.31 -70.59
N CYS A 197 45.65 -22.40 -69.64
CA CYS A 197 44.65 -23.47 -69.61
C CYS A 197 43.67 -23.40 -70.80
N ALA A 198 43.29 -22.21 -71.26
CA ALA A 198 42.47 -22.05 -72.46
C ALA A 198 43.22 -22.47 -73.75
N GLY A 199 44.53 -22.21 -73.83
CA GLY A 199 45.40 -22.68 -74.91
C GLY A 199 45.53 -24.21 -74.96
N ILE A 200 45.70 -24.85 -73.79
CA ILE A 200 45.76 -26.32 -73.69
C ILE A 200 44.40 -26.96 -74.01
N ALA A 201 43.29 -26.32 -73.65
CA ALA A 201 41.94 -26.76 -74.03
C ALA A 201 41.68 -26.64 -75.55
N ALA A 202 42.19 -25.59 -76.20
CA ALA A 202 42.07 -25.39 -77.64
C ALA A 202 42.86 -26.44 -78.45
N GLU A 203 44.07 -26.80 -78.01
CA GLU A 203 44.89 -27.83 -78.66
C GLU A 203 44.32 -29.25 -78.45
N LYS A 204 43.73 -29.54 -77.28
CA LYS A 204 42.94 -30.77 -77.07
C LYS A 204 41.74 -30.87 -78.02
N SER A 205 41.10 -29.75 -78.39
CA SER A 205 39.98 -29.74 -79.36
C SER A 205 40.43 -29.99 -80.81
N ARG A 206 41.66 -29.61 -81.16
CA ARG A 206 42.26 -29.89 -82.48
C ARG A 206 42.66 -31.36 -82.64
N ILE A 207 43.18 -31.96 -81.57
CA ILE A 207 43.51 -33.40 -81.58
C ILE A 207 42.22 -34.24 -81.58
N ALA A 208 41.18 -33.81 -80.85
CA ALA A 208 39.88 -34.48 -80.82
C ALA A 208 39.08 -34.39 -82.15
N SER A 209 39.36 -33.42 -83.02
CA SER A 209 38.67 -33.29 -84.32
C SER A 209 39.23 -34.20 -85.43
N SER A 210 40.29 -34.98 -85.15
CA SER A 210 40.76 -36.07 -86.03
C SER A 210 40.22 -37.46 -85.67
N ALA A 211 39.50 -37.60 -84.55
CA ALA A 211 38.89 -38.85 -84.14
C ALA A 211 37.36 -38.67 -84.04
N GLY A 212 36.63 -39.43 -84.87
CA GLY A 212 35.21 -39.26 -85.15
C GLY A 212 34.25 -39.28 -83.97
N HIS A 213 33.11 -38.62 -84.23
CA HIS A 213 31.76 -38.75 -83.66
C HIS A 213 31.33 -40.21 -83.29
N PRO A 214 30.22 -40.46 -82.53
CA PRO A 214 29.19 -39.52 -82.05
C PRO A 214 28.54 -39.79 -80.65
N LYS A 215 27.68 -38.83 -80.25
CA LYS A 215 26.29 -38.96 -79.70
C LYS A 215 25.96 -38.99 -78.18
N ASP A 216 24.82 -38.33 -77.96
CA ASP A 216 23.78 -38.42 -76.90
C ASP A 216 23.92 -37.53 -75.64
N GLN A 217 23.05 -36.50 -75.53
CA GLN A 217 21.81 -36.42 -74.69
C GLN A 217 22.17 -36.37 -73.18
N ILE A 218 21.69 -35.45 -72.35
CA ILE A 218 20.30 -35.30 -71.86
C ILE A 218 20.23 -34.00 -71.02
N GLU A 219 19.27 -33.14 -71.39
CA GLU A 219 18.30 -32.34 -70.60
C GLU A 219 18.55 -31.77 -69.18
N SER A 220 18.00 -30.55 -69.02
CA SER A 220 17.17 -30.03 -67.90
C SER A 220 17.88 -29.73 -66.57
N SER A 221 17.54 -28.73 -65.75
CA SER A 221 16.52 -27.68 -65.70
C SER A 221 16.95 -26.71 -64.57
N THR A 222 16.87 -25.39 -64.73
CA THR A 222 15.79 -24.51 -64.16
C THR A 222 15.68 -24.61 -62.63
N GLN A 223 15.78 -23.58 -61.77
CA GLN A 223 15.01 -22.32 -61.62
C GLN A 223 15.51 -21.72 -60.26
N VAL A 224 15.96 -20.48 -60.05
CA VAL A 224 15.41 -19.11 -60.14
C VAL A 224 14.12 -18.85 -59.34
N LYS A 225 14.20 -17.86 -58.42
CA LYS A 225 13.13 -17.01 -57.82
C LYS A 225 12.27 -17.65 -56.70
N SER A 226 11.83 -16.98 -55.64
CA SER A 226 11.80 -15.55 -55.29
C SER A 226 11.23 -15.31 -53.87
N THR A 227 11.74 -14.26 -53.20
CA THR A 227 11.02 -13.17 -52.48
C THR A 227 9.99 -13.41 -51.34
N HIS A 228 10.27 -12.70 -50.23
CA HIS A 228 9.40 -11.83 -49.40
C HIS A 228 8.11 -12.34 -48.74
N ARG A 229 8.07 -12.20 -47.39
CA ARG A 229 7.17 -11.30 -46.61
C ARG A 229 7.50 -11.45 -45.11
N SER A 230 7.94 -10.41 -44.40
CA SER A 230 7.12 -9.42 -43.67
C SER A 230 6.54 -9.91 -42.33
N ALA A 231 7.09 -9.34 -41.25
CA ALA A 231 6.44 -8.83 -40.02
C ALA A 231 5.45 -9.70 -39.22
N GLN A 232 5.74 -9.86 -37.91
CA GLN A 232 4.78 -9.84 -36.78
C GLN A 232 5.62 -9.83 -35.48
N ARG A 233 5.80 -8.73 -34.75
CA ARG A 233 4.98 -8.21 -33.62
C ARG A 233 4.58 -9.26 -32.55
N ARG A 234 4.74 -8.85 -31.29
CA ARG A 234 4.30 -9.42 -29.99
C ARG A 234 5.38 -10.27 -29.30
N SER A 235 5.63 -10.16 -28.00
CA SER A 235 4.96 -9.43 -26.91
C SER A 235 5.96 -9.17 -25.78
#